data_AF-A0A843FWR1-F1
#
_entry.id   AF-A0A843FWR1-F1
#
_cell.length_a   1.000
_cell.length_b   1.000
_cell.length_c   1.000
_cell.angle_alpha   90.00
_cell.angle_beta   90.00
_cell.angle_gamma   90.00
#
_symmetry.space_group_name_H-M   'P 1'
#
loop_
_entity.id
_entity.type
_entity.pdbx_description
1 polymer ?
#
loop_
_entity_poly.entity_id
_entity_poly.type
_entity_poly.pdbx_seq_one_letter_code
_entity_poly.pdbx_strand_id
1 'polypeptide(L)'
;MDRTAILDEIKAAEKNAADTVAKAESDKKAKIADARRMSVQKIQDSENQMRQNYEDGINKAKDDLSSQRETLLSAGRKEAADLESKADAKIDEVKKFLTEEFERSINVTS
;
A
#
# COMPACT_ATOMS: atom_id res chain seq x y z
N MET A 1 30.09 22.66 -70.81
CA MET A 1 29.20 23.26 -69.80
C MET A 1 29.66 24.67 -69.55
N ASP A 2 28.74 25.62 -69.42
CA ASP A 2 29.08 27.01 -69.11
C ASP A 2 29.41 27.15 -67.61
N ARG A 3 30.37 28.02 -67.28
CA ARG A 3 30.83 28.29 -65.91
C ARG A 3 29.68 28.76 -65.01
N THR A 4 28.72 29.48 -65.58
CA THR A 4 27.54 29.98 -64.90
C THR A 4 26.66 28.84 -64.37
N ALA A 5 26.40 27.81 -65.19
CA ALA A 5 25.59 26.67 -64.79
C ALA A 5 26.21 25.88 -63.63
N ILE A 6 27.54 25.72 -63.63
CA ILE A 6 28.26 25.06 -62.53
C ILE A 6 28.14 25.85 -61.22
N LEU A 7 28.21 27.18 -61.28
CA LEU A 7 28.06 28.03 -60.09
C LEU A 7 26.63 27.97 -59.53
N ASP A 8 25.61 27.88 -60.38
CA ASP A 8 24.23 27.76 -59.95
C ASP A 8 23.96 26.38 -59.31
N GLU A 9 24.54 25.31 -59.85
CA GLU A 9 24.50 23.98 -59.24
C GLU A 9 25.19 23.96 -57.85
N ILE A 10 26.35 24.59 -57.72
CA ILE A 10 27.07 24.69 -56.43
C ILE A 10 26.22 25.44 -55.40
N LYS A 11 25.64 26.59 -55.77
CA LYS A 11 24.78 27.36 -54.85
C LYS A 11 23.53 26.58 -54.44
N ALA A 12 22.93 25.84 -55.37
CA ALA A 12 21.79 24.98 -55.06
C ALA A 12 22.19 23.86 -54.09
N ALA A 13 23.35 23.23 -54.30
CA ALA A 13 23.88 22.21 -53.41
C ALA A 13 24.22 22.77 -52.01
N GLU A 14 24.83 23.94 -51.93
CA GLU A 14 25.13 24.64 -50.66
C GLU A 14 23.85 24.94 -49.88
N LYS A 15 22.82 25.45 -50.55
CA LYS A 15 21.52 25.71 -49.92
C LYS A 15 20.88 24.42 -49.42
N ASN A 16 20.86 23.37 -50.23
CA ASN A 16 20.29 22.07 -49.83
C ASN A 16 21.05 21.47 -48.64
N ALA A 17 22.37 21.62 -48.59
CA ALA A 17 23.19 21.19 -47.47
C ALA A 17 22.84 21.98 -46.19
N ALA A 18 22.72 23.31 -46.29
CA ALA A 18 22.32 24.16 -45.18
C ALA A 18 20.92 23.81 -44.64
N ASP A 19 19.94 23.60 -45.53
CA ASP A 19 18.59 23.19 -45.16
C ASP A 19 18.57 21.81 -44.49
N THR A 20 19.40 20.88 -44.97
CA THR A 20 19.56 19.55 -44.37
C THR A 20 20.12 19.63 -42.95
N VAL A 21 21.16 20.46 -42.74
CA VAL A 21 21.76 20.67 -41.40
C VAL A 21 20.74 21.31 -40.46
N ALA A 22 20.04 22.36 -40.90
CA ALA A 22 19.03 23.03 -40.09
C ALA A 22 17.90 22.08 -39.66
N LYS A 23 17.44 21.21 -40.58
CA LYS A 23 16.46 20.17 -40.27
C LYS A 23 17.00 19.17 -39.25
N ALA A 24 18.22 18.67 -39.45
CA ALA A 24 18.85 17.71 -38.54
C ALA A 24 19.02 18.29 -37.12
N GLU A 25 19.37 19.57 -37.00
CA GLU A 25 19.45 20.25 -35.71
C GLU A 25 18.09 20.40 -35.02
N SER A 26 17.05 20.74 -35.79
CA SER A 26 15.68 20.81 -35.29
C SER A 26 15.19 19.45 -34.79
N ASP A 27 15.40 18.40 -35.59
CA ASP A 27 15.01 17.03 -35.25
C ASP A 27 15.77 16.53 -34.01
N LYS A 28 17.05 16.86 -33.89
CA LYS A 28 17.85 16.56 -32.69
C LYS A 28 17.27 17.24 -31.44
N LYS A 29 16.93 18.53 -31.53
CA LYS A 29 16.34 19.27 -30.41
C LYS A 29 14.98 18.68 -30.01
N ALA A 30 14.14 18.34 -30.98
CA ALA A 30 12.85 17.70 -30.73
C ALA A 30 13.02 16.34 -30.01
N LYS A 31 13.89 15.47 -30.51
CA LYS A 31 14.18 14.16 -29.88
C LYS A 31 14.69 14.29 -28.45
N ILE A 32 15.55 15.28 -28.16
CA ILE A 32 16.03 15.52 -26.79
C ILE A 32 14.91 16.01 -25.89
N ALA A 33 14.06 16.92 -26.37
CA ALA A 33 12.91 17.43 -25.62
C ALA A 33 11.92 16.30 -25.29
N ASP A 34 11.62 15.45 -26.26
CA ASP A 34 10.71 14.31 -26.07
C ASP A 34 11.31 13.28 -25.12
N ALA A 35 12.60 12.94 -25.25
CA ALA A 35 13.26 12.05 -24.30
C ALA A 35 13.22 12.58 -22.86
N ARG A 36 13.39 13.90 -22.67
CA ARG A 36 13.26 14.55 -21.35
C ARG A 36 11.83 14.44 -20.81
N ARG A 37 10.82 14.71 -21.64
CA ARG A 37 9.40 14.56 -21.25
C ARG A 37 9.08 13.14 -20.85
N MET A 38 9.48 12.16 -21.67
CA MET A 38 9.26 10.74 -21.39
C MET A 38 9.95 10.30 -20.09
N SER A 39 11.15 10.82 -19.81
CA SER A 39 11.86 10.54 -18.55
C SER A 39 11.09 11.05 -17.34
N VAL A 40 10.61 12.30 -17.39
CA VAL A 40 9.80 12.90 -16.32
C VAL A 40 8.50 12.13 -16.14
N GLN A 41 7.81 11.80 -17.23
CA GLN A 41 6.58 11.01 -17.18
C GLN A 41 6.81 9.65 -16.50
N LYS A 42 7.90 8.95 -16.87
CA LYS A 42 8.24 7.66 -16.26
C LYS A 42 8.50 7.76 -14.76
N ILE A 43 9.14 8.84 -14.31
CA ILE A 43 9.36 9.09 -12.88
C ILE A 43 8.02 9.31 -12.17
N GLN A 44 7.16 10.17 -12.72
CA GLN A 44 5.84 10.46 -12.16
C GLN A 44 4.94 9.22 -12.10
N ASP A 45 4.91 8.43 -13.16
CA ASP A 45 4.15 7.18 -13.22
C ASP A 45 4.67 6.18 -12.17
N SER A 46 5.99 6.06 -12.03
CA SER A 46 6.63 5.22 -11.03
C SER A 46 6.31 5.68 -9.60
N GLU A 47 6.34 6.99 -9.32
CA GLU A 47 5.96 7.55 -8.01
C GLU A 47 4.48 7.31 -7.69
N ASN A 48 3.60 7.47 -8.67
CA ASN A 48 2.16 7.21 -8.51
C ASN A 48 1.91 5.73 -8.22
N GLN A 49 2.56 4.83 -8.96
CA GLN A 49 2.47 3.38 -8.71
C GLN A 49 3.00 3.00 -7.32
N MET A 50 4.12 3.58 -6.90
CA MET A 50 4.65 3.35 -5.55
C MET A 50 3.68 3.82 -4.46
N ARG A 51 3.06 4.98 -4.64
CA ARG A 51 2.07 5.50 -3.69
C ARG A 51 0.84 4.61 -3.62
N GLN A 52 0.30 4.18 -4.77
CA GLN A 52 -0.84 3.26 -4.83
C GLN A 52 -0.53 1.94 -4.12
N ASN A 53 0.62 1.32 -4.44
CA ASN A 53 1.04 0.07 -3.79
C ASN A 53 1.21 0.22 -2.27
N TYR A 54 1.70 1.36 -1.81
CA TYR A 54 1.84 1.65 -0.39
C TYR A 54 0.47 1.80 0.31
N GLU A 55 -0.45 2.56 -0.29
CA GLU A 55 -1.81 2.74 0.22
C GLU A 55 -2.56 1.41 0.26
N ASP A 56 -2.47 0.61 -0.80
CA ASP A 56 -3.07 -0.73 -0.86
C ASP A 56 -2.48 -1.66 0.21
N GLY A 57 -1.16 -1.61 0.42
CA GLY A 57 -0.48 -2.37 1.46
C GLY A 57 -0.97 -2.00 2.87
N ILE A 58 -1.16 -0.70 3.15
CA ILE A 58 -1.72 -0.22 4.41
C ILE A 58 -3.16 -0.69 4.60
N ASN A 59 -3.99 -0.55 3.56
CA ASN A 59 -5.41 -0.94 3.66
C ASN A 59 -5.54 -2.44 3.92
N LYS A 60 -4.77 -3.26 3.20
CA LYS A 60 -4.73 -4.71 3.45
C LYS A 60 -4.29 -5.04 4.88
N ALA A 61 -3.22 -4.38 5.38
CA ALA A 61 -2.77 -4.60 6.75
C ALA A 61 -3.82 -4.19 7.80
N LYS A 62 -4.60 -3.13 7.54
CA LYS A 62 -5.72 -2.72 8.39
C LYS A 62 -6.85 -3.74 8.39
N ASP A 63 -7.21 -4.26 7.22
CA ASP A 63 -8.24 -5.29 7.09
C ASP A 63 -7.83 -6.58 7.81
N ASP A 64 -6.58 -7.00 7.63
CA ASP A 64 -6.01 -8.16 8.34
C ASP A 64 -6.03 -7.95 9.86
N LEU A 65 -5.64 -6.76 10.34
CA LEU A 65 -5.67 -6.42 11.76
C LEU A 65 -7.10 -6.41 12.32
N SER A 66 -8.06 -5.89 11.55
CA SER A 66 -9.47 -5.88 11.94
C SER A 66 -10.04 -7.29 12.05
N SER A 67 -9.69 -8.17 11.10
CA SER A 67 -10.10 -9.57 11.12
C SER A 67 -9.50 -10.34 12.30
N GLN A 68 -8.21 -10.14 12.57
CA GLN A 68 -7.54 -10.72 13.74
C GLN A 68 -8.15 -10.22 15.05
N ARG A 69 -8.43 -8.92 15.15
CA ARG A 69 -9.09 -8.33 16.31
C ARG A 69 -10.45 -8.96 16.56
N GLU A 70 -11.29 -9.11 15.53
CA GLU A 70 -12.61 -9.70 15.69
C GLU A 70 -12.52 -11.17 16.11
N THR A 71 -11.56 -11.91 15.56
CA THR A 71 -11.29 -13.30 15.95
C THR A 71 -10.92 -13.40 17.43
N LEU A 72 -9.99 -12.56 17.91
CA LEU A 72 -9.58 -12.52 19.31
C LEU A 72 -10.72 -12.12 20.24
N LEU A 73 -11.51 -11.10 19.87
CA LEU A 73 -12.66 -10.67 20.65
C LEU A 73 -13.75 -11.75 20.71
N SER A 74 -14.00 -12.46 19.61
CA SER A 74 -14.94 -13.57 19.59
C SER A 74 -14.47 -14.74 20.46
N ALA A 75 -13.18 -15.07 20.42
CA ALA A 75 -12.60 -16.10 21.28
C ALA A 75 -12.72 -15.70 22.77
N GLY A 76 -12.33 -14.47 23.12
CA GLY A 76 -12.43 -13.97 24.49
C GLY A 76 -13.87 -13.92 25.02
N ARG A 77 -14.84 -13.52 24.19
CA ARG A 77 -16.28 -13.57 24.55
C ARG A 77 -16.75 -14.99 24.84
N LYS A 78 -16.29 -15.96 24.05
CA LYS A 78 -16.63 -17.38 24.26
C LYS A 78 -16.01 -17.91 25.56
N GLU A 79 -14.73 -17.63 25.80
CA GLU A 79 -14.05 -18.03 27.04
C GLU A 79 -14.69 -17.42 28.27
N ALA A 80 -15.10 -16.14 28.21
CA ALA A 80 -15.80 -15.47 29.29
C ALA A 80 -17.16 -16.14 29.58
N ALA A 81 -17.96 -16.43 28.55
CA ALA A 81 -19.24 -17.11 28.70
C ALA A 81 -19.07 -18.54 29.27
N ASP A 82 -18.05 -19.26 28.83
CA ASP A 82 -17.73 -20.59 29.35
C ASP A 82 -17.29 -20.54 30.82
N LEU A 83 -16.54 -19.50 31.22
CA LEU A 83 -16.13 -19.29 32.61
C LEU A 83 -17.32 -18.93 33.50
N GLU A 84 -18.18 -18.02 33.04
CA GLU A 84 -19.40 -17.61 33.75
C GLU A 84 -20.31 -18.81 33.98
N SER A 85 -20.57 -19.62 32.94
CA SER A 85 -21.36 -20.84 33.06
C SER A 85 -20.79 -21.84 34.07
N LYS A 86 -19.46 -22.01 34.09
CA LYS A 86 -18.78 -22.89 35.07
C LYS A 86 -18.88 -22.33 36.49
N ALA A 87 -18.76 -21.03 36.66
CA ALA A 87 -18.88 -20.36 37.95
C ALA A 87 -20.31 -20.49 38.50
N ASP A 88 -21.32 -20.22 37.66
CA ASP A 88 -22.73 -20.35 38.03
C ASP A 88 -23.09 -21.77 38.47
N ALA A 89 -22.58 -22.78 37.78
CA ALA A 89 -22.79 -24.18 38.15
C ALA A 89 -22.20 -24.55 39.54
N LYS A 90 -21.27 -23.75 40.07
CA LYS A 90 -20.61 -23.97 41.36
C LYS A 90 -21.18 -23.15 42.50
N ILE A 91 -22.05 -22.17 42.21
CA ILE A 91 -22.60 -21.26 43.23
C ILE A 91 -23.30 -22.04 44.35
N ASP A 92 -24.13 -23.04 44.02
CA ASP A 92 -24.88 -23.77 45.04
C ASP A 92 -24.01 -24.71 45.87
N GLU A 93 -22.96 -25.29 45.27
CA GLU A 93 -21.93 -26.05 45.99
C GLU A 93 -21.18 -25.17 46.99
N VAL A 94 -20.79 -23.95 46.58
CA VAL A 94 -20.12 -22.97 47.44
C VAL A 94 -21.03 -22.51 48.58
N LYS A 95 -22.30 -22.23 48.30
CA LYS A 95 -23.29 -21.88 49.35
C LYS A 95 -23.39 -22.99 50.39
N LYS A 96 -23.52 -24.24 49.95
CA LYS A 96 -23.61 -25.40 50.84
C LYS A 96 -22.36 -25.55 51.69
N PHE A 97 -21.18 -25.46 51.08
CA PHE A 97 -19.90 -25.51 51.80
C PHE A 97 -19.78 -24.42 52.88
N LEU A 98 -20.15 -23.18 52.54
CA LEU A 98 -20.17 -22.07 53.49
C LEU A 98 -21.13 -22.33 54.66
N THR A 99 -22.35 -22.80 54.39
CA THR A 99 -23.32 -23.13 55.44
C THR A 99 -22.79 -24.22 56.37
N GLU A 100 -22.22 -25.30 55.84
CA GLU A 100 -21.66 -26.39 56.64
C GLU A 100 -20.49 -25.94 57.54
N GLU A 101 -19.60 -25.07 57.05
CA GLU A 101 -18.51 -24.53 57.85
C GLU A 101 -19.00 -23.57 58.95
N PHE A 102 -19.99 -22.73 58.66
CA PHE A 102 -20.64 -21.91 59.68
C PHE A 102 -21.29 -22.77 60.76
N GLU A 103 -22.04 -23.80 60.39
CA GLU A 103 -22.68 -24.71 61.35
C GLU A 103 -21.66 -25.47 62.21
N ARG A 104 -20.54 -25.91 61.63
CA ARG A 104 -19.43 -26.50 62.41
C ARG A 104 -18.87 -25.53 63.45
N SER A 105 -18.61 -24.28 63.08
CA SER A 105 -18.01 -23.31 64.00
C SER A 105 -18.90 -23.02 65.22
N ILE A 106 -20.22 -23.02 65.02
CA ILE A 106 -21.21 -22.83 66.10
C ILE A 106 -21.30 -24.07 67.00
N ASN A 107 -21.31 -25.26 66.40
CA ASN A 107 -21.37 -26.53 67.15
C ASN A 107 -20.10 -26.82 67.97
N VAL A 108 -18.95 -26.23 67.62
CA VAL A 108 -17.69 -26.37 68.39
C VAL A 108 -17.62 -25.36 69.56
N THR A 109 -18.44 -24.31 69.53
CA THR A 109 -18.45 -23.24 70.55
C THR A 109 -19.61 -23.38 71.56
N SER A 110 -20.59 -24.25 71.29
CA SER A 110 -21.73 -24.57 72.17
C SER A 110 -21.44 -25.82 72.99
#